data_AF-A0A1X0J5T1-F1
#
_entry.id   AF-A0A1X0J5T1-F1
#
_cell.length_a   1.000
_cell.length_b   1.000
_cell.length_c   1.000
_cell.angle_alpha   90.00
_cell.angle_beta   90.00
_cell.angle_gamma   90.00
#
_symmetry.space_group_name_H-M   'P 1'
#
loop_
_entity.id
_entity.type
_entity.pdbx_description
1 polymer ?
#
loop_
_entity_poly.entity_id
_entity_poly.type
_entity_poly.pdbx_seq_one_letter_code
_entity_poly.pdbx_strand_id
1 'polypeptide(L)'
;MTTDHKRDVLTESELNKLAAAMPDRLRASVILSAWCGLRWAETSELRRKDVSEDAALLKIGRAVTGHAGKSTAVLAKSPGRDVDVPARIRPMLLAHMKSHVGSGAEALLFPADDGGWLRADLYRPQWEAARKGIGQSALRVHDLRNFGARSV
;
A
#
# COMPACT_ATOMS: atom_id res chain seq x y z
N MET A 1 -25.48 -18.90 -9.89
CA MET A 1 -25.64 -17.71 -9.04
C MET A 1 -24.49 -16.76 -9.33
N THR A 2 -24.70 -15.83 -10.24
CA THR A 2 -23.69 -14.84 -10.65
C THR A 2 -23.76 -13.71 -9.64
N THR A 3 -22.84 -13.69 -8.67
CA THR A 3 -22.76 -12.59 -7.72
C THR A 3 -22.31 -11.36 -8.50
N ASP A 4 -23.25 -10.50 -8.85
CA ASP A 4 -23.01 -9.17 -9.40
C ASP A 4 -22.32 -8.34 -8.31
N HIS A 5 -20.99 -8.40 -8.29
CA HIS A 5 -20.19 -7.57 -7.40
C HIS A 5 -20.19 -6.17 -7.98
N LYS A 6 -21.23 -5.40 -7.67
CA LYS A 6 -21.21 -3.95 -7.77
C LYS A 6 -19.99 -3.50 -6.94
N ARG A 7 -18.87 -3.26 -7.61
CA ARG A 7 -17.60 -2.87 -6.97
C ARG A 7 -17.79 -1.45 -6.47
N ASP A 8 -18.38 -1.30 -5.29
CA ASP A 8 -18.51 0.00 -4.64
C ASP A 8 -17.11 0.61 -4.54
N VAL A 9 -16.92 1.64 -5.35
CA VAL A 9 -15.72 2.45 -5.35
C VAL A 9 -15.74 3.17 -4.02
N LEU A 10 -14.69 3.02 -3.21
CA LEU A 10 -14.56 3.85 -2.02
C LEU A 10 -14.68 5.32 -2.42
N THR A 11 -15.45 6.09 -1.66
CA THR A 11 -15.31 7.54 -1.68
C THR A 11 -13.98 7.93 -1.04
N GLU A 12 -13.51 9.15 -1.29
CA GLU A 12 -12.29 9.61 -0.64
C GLU A 12 -12.42 9.66 0.89
N SER A 13 -13.60 10.02 1.40
CA SER A 13 -13.88 10.00 2.83
C SER A 13 -13.75 8.60 3.42
N GLU A 14 -14.27 7.57 2.74
CA GLU A 14 -14.12 6.18 3.18
C GLU A 14 -12.68 5.68 3.06
N LEU A 15 -11.95 6.08 2.02
CA LEU A 15 -10.52 5.79 1.91
C LEU A 15 -9.73 6.38 3.08
N ASN A 16 -10.02 7.63 3.46
CA ASN A 16 -9.37 8.27 4.60
C ASN A 16 -9.76 7.61 5.93
N LYS A 17 -11.02 7.22 6.11
CA LYS A 17 -11.47 6.43 7.29
C LYS A 17 -10.77 5.08 7.35
N LEU A 18 -10.65 4.38 6.22
CA LEU A 18 -9.95 3.10 6.12
C LEU A 18 -8.48 3.24 6.51
N ALA A 19 -7.80 4.25 5.96
CA ALA A 19 -6.42 4.54 6.30
C ALA A 19 -6.28 4.90 7.78
N ALA A 20 -7.17 5.71 8.35
CA ALA A 20 -7.14 6.07 9.77
C ALA A 20 -7.33 4.86 10.71
N ALA A 21 -8.12 3.87 10.28
CA ALA A 21 -8.37 2.63 11.02
C ALA A 21 -7.21 1.63 10.97
N MET A 22 -6.22 1.82 10.08
CA MET A 22 -4.98 1.04 10.08
C MET A 22 -4.03 1.52 11.19
N PRO A 23 -3.12 0.65 11.67
CA PRO A 23 -2.00 1.07 12.50
C PRO A 23 -1.22 2.22 11.85
N ASP A 24 -0.72 3.17 12.63
CA ASP A 24 -0.04 4.39 12.16
C ASP A 24 1.02 4.10 11.08
N ARG A 25 1.89 3.11 11.33
CA ARG A 25 2.95 2.67 10.40
C ARG A 25 2.46 2.07 9.08
N LEU A 26 1.17 1.74 8.96
CA LEU A 26 0.56 1.12 7.78
C LEU A 26 -0.47 2.04 7.10
N ARG A 27 -0.76 3.23 7.64
CA ARG A 27 -1.77 4.11 7.04
C ARG A 27 -1.41 4.52 5.62
N ALA A 28 -0.14 4.84 5.38
CA ALA A 28 0.33 5.26 4.07
C ALA A 28 0.20 4.15 3.00
N SER A 29 0.21 2.86 3.38
CA SER A 29 0.07 1.77 2.40
C SER A 29 -1.30 1.78 1.72
N VAL A 30 -2.35 2.14 2.46
CA VAL A 30 -3.71 2.27 1.94
C VAL A 30 -3.80 3.42 0.94
N ILE A 31 -3.33 4.60 1.34
CA ILE A 31 -3.39 5.81 0.51
C ILE A 31 -2.54 5.65 -0.76
N LEU A 32 -1.31 5.16 -0.66
CA LEU A 32 -0.46 4.93 -1.84
C LEU A 32 -1.05 3.88 -2.77
N SER A 33 -1.56 2.76 -2.24
CA SER A 33 -2.19 1.74 -3.09
C SER A 33 -3.37 2.31 -3.88
N ALA A 34 -4.18 3.17 -3.24
CA ALA A 34 -5.36 3.76 -3.85
C ALA A 34 -5.03 4.79 -4.94
N TRP A 35 -4.14 5.73 -4.64
CA TRP A 35 -3.82 6.86 -5.53
C TRP A 35 -2.76 6.53 -6.58
N CYS A 36 -1.84 5.61 -6.30
CA CYS A 36 -0.74 5.24 -7.19
C CYS A 36 -0.95 3.87 -7.86
N GLY A 37 -2.11 3.24 -7.68
CA GLY A 37 -2.47 2.02 -8.40
C GLY A 37 -1.58 0.81 -8.10
N LEU A 38 -0.96 0.77 -6.91
CA LEU A 38 0.04 -0.23 -6.56
C LEU A 38 -0.58 -1.60 -6.28
N ARG A 39 0.15 -2.65 -6.66
CA ARG A 39 -0.16 -4.01 -6.22
C ARG A 39 0.35 -4.22 -4.80
N TRP A 40 -0.26 -5.14 -4.05
CA TRP A 40 0.22 -5.51 -2.71
C TRP A 40 1.70 -5.90 -2.72
N ALA A 41 2.10 -6.75 -3.66
CA ALA A 41 3.48 -7.21 -3.82
C ALA A 41 4.49 -6.07 -4.08
N GLU A 42 4.07 -5.03 -4.82
CA GLU A 42 4.89 -3.83 -5.07
C GLU A 42 4.95 -2.96 -3.79
N THR A 43 3.80 -2.78 -3.14
CA THR A 43 3.67 -2.00 -1.90
C THR A 43 4.56 -2.55 -0.79
N SER A 44 4.59 -3.88 -0.62
CA SER A 44 5.42 -4.54 0.40
C SER A 44 6.93 -4.51 0.10
N GLU A 45 7.34 -4.21 -1.13
CA GLU A 45 8.76 -4.12 -1.53
C GLU A 45 9.27 -2.68 -1.63
N LEU A 46 8.38 -1.67 -1.68
CA LEU A 46 8.80 -0.27 -1.83
C LEU A 46 9.86 0.13 -0.80
N ARG A 47 10.93 0.76 -1.28
CA ARG A 47 12.06 1.22 -0.46
C ARG A 47 12.22 2.73 -0.51
N ARG A 48 12.95 3.29 0.46
CA ARG A 48 13.25 4.74 0.52
C ARG A 48 13.81 5.26 -0.81
N LYS A 49 14.74 4.53 -1.44
CA LYS A 49 15.34 4.92 -2.73
C LYS A 49 14.36 4.99 -3.90
N ASP A 50 13.17 4.41 -3.76
CA ASP A 50 12.14 4.43 -4.80
C ASP A 50 11.29 5.70 -4.74
N VAL A 51 11.40 6.49 -3.68
CA VAL A 51 10.65 7.74 -3.49
C VAL A 51 11.56 8.91 -3.85
N SER A 52 11.11 9.82 -4.72
CA SER A 52 11.84 11.07 -4.96
C SER A 52 11.86 11.94 -3.71
N GLU A 53 12.82 12.86 -3.63
CA GLU A 53 13.02 13.72 -2.45
C GLU A 53 11.77 14.54 -2.08
N ASP A 54 11.05 15.02 -3.08
CA ASP A 54 9.80 15.78 -2.96
C ASP A 54 8.54 14.88 -2.91
N ALA A 55 8.73 13.56 -2.86
CA ALA A 55 7.68 12.55 -2.91
C ALA A 55 6.76 12.66 -4.14
N ALA A 56 7.21 13.28 -5.24
CA ALA A 56 6.44 13.42 -6.47
C ALA A 56 6.43 12.16 -7.35
N LEU A 57 7.42 11.27 -7.19
CA LEU A 57 7.61 10.11 -8.05
C LEU A 57 7.89 8.85 -7.22
N LEU A 58 7.27 7.74 -7.62
CA LEU A 58 7.61 6.39 -7.17
C LEU A 58 8.20 5.57 -8.29
N LYS A 59 9.37 4.97 -8.06
CA LYS A 59 10.03 4.03 -9.00
C LYS A 59 9.65 2.60 -8.67
N ILE A 60 8.73 2.03 -9.44
CA ILE A 60 8.24 0.66 -9.23
C ILE A 60 8.99 -0.30 -10.14
N GLY A 61 9.99 -1.01 -9.61
CA GLY A 61 10.77 -2.00 -10.37
C GLY A 61 10.83 -3.40 -9.76
N ARG A 62 10.19 -3.59 -8.60
CA ARG A 62 10.34 -4.80 -7.79
C ARG A 62 9.03 -5.14 -7.07
N ALA A 63 8.86 -6.43 -6.79
CA ALA A 63 7.71 -6.92 -6.06
C ALA A 63 8.08 -8.13 -5.18
N VAL A 64 7.46 -8.24 -4.01
CA VAL A 64 7.58 -9.42 -3.16
C VAL A 64 6.63 -10.52 -3.65
N THR A 65 7.18 -11.69 -3.94
CA THR A 65 6.44 -12.91 -4.25
C THR A 65 6.70 -13.96 -3.18
N GLY A 66 5.69 -14.74 -2.80
CA GLY A 66 5.82 -15.75 -1.76
C GLY A 66 4.51 -16.45 -1.47
N HIS A 67 4.55 -17.74 -1.18
CA HIS A 67 3.36 -18.53 -0.89
C HIS A 67 2.94 -18.31 0.57
N ALA A 68 1.64 -18.12 0.80
CA ALA A 68 1.08 -18.14 2.15
C ALA A 68 1.55 -19.42 2.88
N GLY A 69 2.17 -19.26 4.05
CA GLY A 69 2.67 -20.38 4.86
C GLY A 69 4.13 -20.79 4.64
N LYS A 70 4.90 -20.14 3.76
CA LYS A 70 6.37 -20.29 3.69
C LYS A 70 7.05 -18.98 4.02
N SER A 71 8.05 -19.03 4.89
CA SER A 71 8.87 -17.87 5.31
C SER A 71 9.73 -17.26 4.19
N THR A 72 9.69 -17.83 2.99
CA THR A 72 10.49 -17.38 1.85
C THR A 72 9.69 -16.44 0.98
N ALA A 73 9.81 -15.15 1.29
CA ALA A 73 9.55 -14.11 0.31
C ALA A 73 10.72 -14.06 -0.68
N VAL A 74 10.42 -13.87 -1.96
CA VAL A 74 11.38 -13.79 -3.05
C VAL A 74 11.10 -12.49 -3.80
N LEU A 75 12.18 -11.76 -4.05
CA LEU A 75 12.15 -10.56 -4.87
C LEU A 75 11.98 -10.94 -6.34
N ALA A 76 10.89 -10.49 -6.96
CA ALA A 76 10.69 -10.57 -8.40
C ALA A 76 10.95 -9.21 -9.04
N LYS A 77 11.62 -9.21 -10.20
CA LYS A 77 11.67 -8.01 -11.07
C LYS A 77 10.27 -7.77 -11.63
N SER A 78 9.79 -6.53 -11.54
CA SER A 78 8.59 -6.09 -12.27
C SER A 78 9.01 -5.30 -13.52
N PRO A 79 8.12 -5.15 -14.52
CA PRO A 79 8.30 -4.10 -15.52
C PRO A 79 8.46 -2.78 -14.78
N GLY A 80 9.64 -2.16 -14.91
CA GLY A 80 9.96 -0.90 -14.28
C GLY A 80 9.00 0.17 -14.77
N ARG A 81 8.29 0.84 -13.86
CA ARG A 81 7.48 2.02 -14.20
C ARG A 81 7.67 3.11 -13.15
N ASP A 82 7.66 4.33 -13.62
CA ASP A 82 7.55 5.49 -12.75
C ASP A 82 6.06 5.82 -12.56
N VAL A 83 5.68 6.14 -11.33
CA VAL A 83 4.30 6.49 -10.97
C VAL A 83 4.31 7.87 -10.35
N ASP A 84 3.59 8.80 -10.98
CA ASP A 84 3.36 10.12 -10.43
C ASP A 84 2.53 10.03 -9.15
N VAL A 85 3.01 10.71 -8.11
CA VAL A 85 2.30 10.84 -6.83
C VAL A 85 1.49 12.14 -6.88
N PRO A 86 0.15 12.08 -6.75
CA PRO A 86 -0.69 13.26 -6.70
C PRO A 86 -0.24 14.23 -5.61
N ALA A 87 -0.14 15.53 -5.94
CA ALA A 87 0.37 16.57 -5.04
C ALA A 87 -0.27 16.54 -3.64
N ARG A 88 -1.57 16.25 -3.59
CA ARG A 88 -2.36 16.19 -2.35
C ARG A 88 -1.90 15.14 -1.34
N ILE A 89 -1.30 14.02 -1.77
CA ILE A 89 -0.86 12.94 -0.87
C ILE A 89 0.64 13.00 -0.55
N ARG A 90 1.41 13.87 -1.21
CA ARG A 90 2.86 14.01 -0.98
C ARG A 90 3.20 14.40 0.47
N PRO A 91 2.49 15.34 1.13
CA PRO A 91 2.77 15.66 2.53
C PRO A 91 2.62 14.46 3.47
N MET A 92 1.62 13.60 3.23
CA MET A 92 1.42 12.36 3.99
C MET A 92 2.57 11.38 3.76
N LEU A 93 3.01 11.21 2.51
CA LEU A 93 4.14 10.34 2.20
C LEU A 93 5.44 10.85 2.86
N LEU A 94 5.74 12.15 2.80
CA LEU A 94 6.91 12.72 3.46
C LEU A 94 6.86 12.54 4.99
N ALA A 95 5.70 12.72 5.61
CA ALA A 95 5.51 12.46 7.03
C ALA A 95 5.75 10.98 7.37
N HIS A 96 5.23 10.05 6.56
CA HIS A 96 5.49 8.62 6.72
C HIS A 96 6.99 8.29 6.61
N MET A 97 7.66 8.85 5.60
CA MET A 97 9.10 8.68 5.37
C MET A 97 9.94 9.18 6.55
N LYS A 98 9.49 10.22 7.25
CA LYS A 98 10.18 10.76 8.43
C LYS A 98 9.96 9.90 9.67
N SER A 99 8.73 9.43 9.89
CA SER A 99 8.33 8.80 11.16
C SER A 99 8.49 7.28 11.19
N HIS A 100 8.48 6.62 10.03
CA HIS A 100 8.34 5.16 9.97
C HIS A 100 9.37 4.45 9.08
N VAL A 101 10.20 5.19 8.35
CA VAL A 101 11.14 4.60 7.37
C VAL A 101 12.57 4.90 7.77
N GLY A 102 13.39 3.86 7.89
CA GLY A 102 14.83 3.99 8.18
C GLY A 102 15.55 4.91 7.19
N SER A 103 16.69 5.50 7.58
CA SER A 103 17.41 6.49 6.77
C SER A 103 18.14 5.90 5.56
N GLY A 104 18.45 4.60 5.57
CA GLY A 104 19.16 3.93 4.49
C GLY A 104 18.34 3.78 3.21
N ALA A 105 19.00 3.81 2.06
CA ALA A 105 18.38 3.67 0.74
C ALA A 105 17.56 2.37 0.59
N GLU A 106 18.00 1.29 1.26
CA GLU A 106 17.33 -0.02 1.23
C GLU A 106 16.22 -0.18 2.28
N ALA A 107 15.94 0.84 3.09
CA ALA A 107 14.88 0.77 4.09
C ALA A 107 13.51 0.60 3.41
N LEU A 108 12.77 -0.42 3.82
CA LEU A 108 11.39 -0.63 3.38
C LEU A 108 10.50 0.49 3.89
N LEU A 109 9.53 0.90 3.06
CA LEU A 109 8.49 1.84 3.46
C LEU A 109 7.57 1.21 4.52
N PHE A 110 7.35 -0.10 4.42
CA PHE A 110 6.48 -0.86 5.31
C PHE A 110 7.22 -2.12 5.78
N PRO A 111 8.14 -2.00 6.75
CA PRO A 111 8.83 -3.15 7.32
C PRO A 111 7.92 -3.93 8.28
N ALA A 112 8.17 -5.23 8.40
CA ALA A 112 7.74 -6.00 9.57
C ALA A 112 8.55 -5.60 10.80
N ASP A 113 8.14 -6.05 11.98
CA ASP A 113 8.78 -5.66 13.25
C ASP A 113 10.24 -6.18 13.35
N ASP A 114 10.61 -7.20 12.57
CA ASP A 114 11.97 -7.70 12.43
C ASP A 114 12.82 -6.95 11.37
N GLY A 115 12.27 -5.89 10.76
CA GLY A 115 12.90 -5.10 9.70
C GLY A 115 12.81 -5.74 8.31
N GLY A 116 12.27 -6.96 8.20
CA GLY A 116 12.05 -7.66 6.94
C GLY A 116 10.79 -7.17 6.20
N TRP A 117 10.47 -7.88 5.11
CA TRP A 117 9.25 -7.59 4.36
C TRP A 117 7.99 -7.77 5.19
N LEU A 118 7.08 -6.81 5.12
CA LEU A 118 5.76 -6.96 5.69
C LEU A 118 4.97 -8.04 4.95
N ARG A 119 4.88 -9.20 5.58
CA ARG A 119 4.20 -10.37 5.02
C ARG A 119 2.68 -10.20 5.03
N ALA A 120 2.02 -10.89 4.10
CA ALA A 120 0.56 -10.81 3.95
C ALA A 120 -0.20 -11.33 5.19
N ASP A 121 0.33 -12.32 5.90
CA ASP A 121 -0.25 -12.86 7.14
C ASP A 121 -0.20 -11.86 8.31
N LEU A 122 0.78 -10.96 8.33
CA LEU A 122 0.87 -9.87 9.30
C LEU A 122 -0.01 -8.68 8.93
N TYR A 123 -0.12 -8.37 7.63
CA TYR A 123 -0.92 -7.26 7.14
C TYR A 123 -2.44 -7.55 7.15
N ARG A 124 -2.84 -8.75 6.74
CA ARG A 124 -4.25 -9.12 6.56
C ARG A 124 -5.10 -8.90 7.81
N PRO A 125 -4.72 -9.33 9.02
CA PRO A 125 -5.53 -9.10 10.21
C PRO A 125 -5.82 -7.61 10.47
N GLN A 126 -4.83 -6.75 10.25
CA GLN A 126 -4.97 -5.29 10.41
C GLN A 126 -5.92 -4.71 9.36
N TRP A 127 -5.74 -5.11 8.10
CA TRP A 127 -6.62 -4.73 7.00
C TRP A 127 -8.07 -5.16 7.23
N GLU A 128 -8.27 -6.41 7.64
CA GLU A 128 -9.58 -7.01 7.89
C GLU A 128 -10.31 -6.28 9.02
N ALA A 129 -9.60 -5.95 10.11
CA ALA A 129 -10.13 -5.15 11.19
C ALA A 129 -10.52 -3.73 10.73
N ALA A 130 -9.65 -3.07 9.97
CA ALA A 130 -9.87 -1.71 9.47
C ALA A 130 -11.08 -1.63 8.51
N ARG A 131 -11.15 -2.52 7.51
CA ARG A 131 -12.27 -2.55 6.55
C ARG A 131 -13.60 -2.88 7.22
N LYS A 132 -13.60 -3.77 8.21
CA LYS A 132 -14.78 -4.11 9.00
C LYS A 132 -15.22 -2.91 9.84
N GLY A 133 -14.28 -2.19 10.46
CA GLY A 133 -14.53 -1.01 11.27
C GLY A 133 -15.22 0.13 10.52
N ILE A 134 -15.06 0.20 9.19
CA ILE A 134 -15.73 1.20 8.34
C ILE A 134 -16.92 0.65 7.55
N GLY A 135 -17.37 -0.57 7.85
CA GLY A 135 -18.51 -1.21 7.16
C GLY A 135 -18.19 -1.78 5.77
N GLN A 136 -16.95 -1.68 5.29
CA GLN A 136 -16.53 -2.12 3.95
C GLN A 136 -16.07 -3.58 3.93
N SER A 137 -16.95 -4.48 4.35
CA SER A 137 -16.58 -5.88 4.60
C SER A 137 -16.33 -6.75 3.35
N ALA A 138 -16.62 -6.26 2.16
CA ALA A 138 -16.31 -6.95 0.90
C ALA A 138 -15.02 -6.45 0.23
N LEU A 139 -14.43 -5.36 0.73
CA LEU A 139 -13.30 -4.69 0.10
C LEU A 139 -12.01 -5.51 0.25
N ARG A 140 -11.36 -5.83 -0.87
CA ARG A 140 -10.04 -6.48 -0.87
C ARG A 140 -8.95 -5.44 -1.05
N VAL A 141 -7.77 -5.69 -0.49
CA VAL A 141 -6.58 -4.82 -0.66
C VAL A 141 -6.32 -4.50 -2.13
N HIS A 142 -6.44 -5.52 -3.00
CA HIS A 142 -6.20 -5.37 -4.43
C HIS A 142 -7.25 -4.49 -5.14
N ASP A 143 -8.42 -4.23 -4.54
CA ASP A 143 -9.42 -3.35 -5.15
C ASP A 143 -9.05 -1.86 -5.01
N LEU A 144 -8.19 -1.49 -4.03
CA LEU A 144 -7.70 -0.12 -3.84
C LEU A 144 -7.07 0.45 -5.10
N ARG A 145 -6.29 -0.34 -5.84
CA ARG A 145 -5.54 0.13 -7.02
C ARG A 145 -6.43 0.70 -8.13
N ASN A 146 -7.73 0.43 -8.09
CA ASN A 146 -8.68 0.93 -9.07
C ASN A 146 -9.28 2.29 -8.65
N PHE A 147 -8.94 2.80 -7.46
CA PHE A 147 -9.47 4.05 -6.92
C PHE A 147 -9.04 5.25 -7.77
N GLY A 148 -7.73 5.50 -7.91
CA GLY A 148 -7.21 6.67 -8.64
C GLY A 148 -7.67 6.74 -10.11
N ALA A 149 -7.86 5.59 -10.76
CA ALA A 149 -8.39 5.52 -12.13
C ALA A 149 -9.89 5.92 -12.25
N ARG A 150 -10.61 6.00 -11.13
CA ARG A 150 -12.05 6.28 -11.06
C ARG A 150 -12.38 7.62 -10.40
N SER A 151 -11.40 8.26 -9.78
CA SER A 151 -11.56 9.52 -9.03
C SER A 151 -11.23 10.78 -9.85
N VAL A 152 -11.36 10.70 -11.18
CA VAL A 152 -11.22 11.82 -12.12
C VAL A 152 -12.53 12.55 -12.33
#